data_AF-A0A1M6SGR2-F1
#
_entry.id   AF-A0A1M6SGR2-F1
#
_cell.length_a   1.000
_cell.length_b   1.000
_cell.length_c   1.000
_cell.angle_alpha   90.00
_cell.angle_beta   90.00
_cell.angle_gamma   90.00
#
_symmetry.space_group_name_H-M   'P 1'
#
loop_
_entity.id
_entity.type
_entity.pdbx_description
1 polymer ?
#
loop_
_entity_poly.entity_id
_entity_poly.type
_entity_poly.pdbx_seq_one_letter_code
_entity_poly.pdbx_strand_id
1 'polypeptide(L)'
;MNEAAIRTRKINEIGELLWMPEGLDNEGMHVRLVRALDLYESLEPSGGAEGMLATQMVATHYAAQECLRRAALQQQTFEGRKMSLEQAHRLMALYIKQLAALDKHRGNNHRRV
;
A
#
# COMPACT_ATOMS: atom_id res chain seq x y z
N MET A 1 -24.46 -10.32 6.17
CA MET A 1 -23.40 -10.40 5.13
C MET A 1 -22.39 -11.43 5.61
N ASN A 2 -21.99 -12.41 4.78
CA ASN A 2 -21.10 -13.51 5.21
C ASN A 2 -19.69 -12.97 5.49
N GLU A 3 -19.07 -13.39 6.61
CA GLU A 3 -17.69 -13.05 6.99
C GLU A 3 -16.67 -13.40 5.90
N ALA A 4 -16.87 -14.54 5.23
CA ALA A 4 -16.06 -14.94 4.08
C ALA A 4 -16.16 -13.92 2.94
N ALA A 5 -17.35 -13.37 2.68
CA ALA A 5 -17.55 -12.37 1.62
C ALA A 5 -16.88 -11.02 1.97
N ILE A 6 -16.88 -10.63 3.25
CA ILE A 6 -16.16 -9.43 3.72
C ILE A 6 -14.65 -9.60 3.53
N ARG A 7 -14.11 -10.77 3.90
CA ARG A 7 -12.69 -11.07 3.73
C ARG A 7 -12.27 -11.08 2.26
N THR A 8 -13.06 -11.71 1.40
CA THR A 8 -12.83 -11.71 -0.06
C THR A 8 -12.86 -10.28 -0.62
N ARG A 9 -13.81 -9.45 -0.19
CA ARG A 9 -13.89 -8.07 -0.65
C ARG A 9 -12.65 -7.25 -0.27
N LYS A 10 -12.16 -7.38 0.97
CA LYS A 10 -10.92 -6.73 1.42
C LYS A 10 -9.70 -7.13 0.57
N ILE A 11 -9.59 -8.42 0.24
CA ILE A 11 -8.51 -8.93 -0.61
C ILE A 11 -8.58 -8.31 -2.00
N ASN A 12 -9.77 -8.23 -2.59
CA ASN A 12 -9.96 -7.62 -3.91
C ASN A 12 -9.63 -6.12 -3.89
N GLU A 13 -10.10 -5.39 -2.88
CA GLU A 13 -9.83 -3.96 -2.72
C GLU A 13 -8.32 -3.67 -2.60
N ILE A 14 -7.56 -4.50 -1.87
CA ILE A 14 -6.09 -4.38 -1.80
C ILE A 14 -5.45 -4.77 -3.14
N GLY A 15 -5.90 -5.84 -3.77
CA GLY A 15 -5.38 -6.32 -5.05
C GLY A 15 -5.50 -5.30 -6.18
N GLU A 16 -6.62 -4.56 -6.23
CA GLU A 16 -6.88 -3.50 -7.22
C GLU A 16 -5.90 -2.32 -7.12
N LEU A 17 -5.21 -2.15 -5.98
CA LEU A 17 -4.26 -1.07 -5.75
C LEU A 17 -2.83 -1.43 -6.17
N LEU A 18 -2.57 -2.70 -6.45
CA LEU A 18 -1.23 -3.20 -6.78
C LEU A 18 -0.96 -3.04 -8.27
N TRP A 19 0.19 -2.46 -8.60
CA TRP A 19 0.70 -2.60 -9.95
C TRP A 19 1.11 -4.05 -10.22
N MET A 20 0.50 -4.63 -11.24
CA MET A 20 0.84 -5.96 -11.75
C MET A 20 1.60 -5.83 -13.08
N PRO A 21 2.84 -6.33 -13.16
CA PRO A 21 3.56 -6.45 -14.42
C PRO A 21 2.76 -7.24 -15.46
N GLU A 22 2.84 -6.82 -16.71
CA GLU A 22 2.34 -7.59 -17.83
C GLU A 22 3.10 -8.93 -17.93
N GLY A 23 2.38 -10.02 -18.21
CA GLY A 23 2.96 -11.35 -18.32
C GLY A 23 3.37 -12.00 -16.99
N LEU A 24 3.03 -11.39 -15.85
CA LEU A 24 3.19 -12.04 -14.55
C LEU A 24 2.26 -13.27 -14.47
N ASP A 25 2.80 -14.41 -14.09
CA ASP A 25 2.03 -15.64 -13.93
C ASP A 25 1.17 -15.62 -12.66
N ASN A 26 0.28 -16.61 -12.54
CA ASN A 26 -0.64 -16.70 -11.41
C ASN A 26 0.10 -16.79 -10.06
N GLU A 27 1.23 -17.50 -10.02
CA GLU A 27 2.04 -17.62 -8.79
C GLU A 27 2.66 -16.28 -8.41
N GLY A 28 3.26 -15.55 -9.36
CA GLY A 28 3.79 -14.22 -9.14
C GLY A 28 2.72 -13.22 -8.70
N MET A 29 1.51 -13.29 -9.29
CA MET A 29 0.36 -12.49 -8.87
C MET A 29 -0.04 -12.81 -7.42
N HIS A 30 -0.14 -14.10 -7.07
CA HIS A 30 -0.46 -14.53 -5.71
C HIS A 30 0.60 -14.07 -4.70
N VAL A 31 1.89 -14.21 -5.01
CA VAL A 31 2.97 -13.75 -4.12
C VAL A 31 2.86 -12.25 -3.87
N ARG A 32 2.60 -11.43 -4.90
CA ARG A 32 2.43 -9.98 -4.73
C ARG A 32 1.23 -9.65 -3.83
N LEU A 33 0.11 -10.33 -4.04
CA LEU A 33 -1.11 -10.12 -3.25
C LEU A 33 -0.90 -10.53 -1.78
N VAL A 34 -0.29 -11.69 -1.53
CA VAL A 34 0.03 -12.16 -0.18
C VAL A 34 0.93 -11.15 0.54
N ARG A 35 1.97 -10.62 -0.12
CA ARG A 35 2.86 -9.64 0.51
C ARG A 35 2.15 -8.32 0.85
N ALA A 36 1.17 -7.92 0.04
CA ALA A 36 0.36 -6.73 0.33
C ALA A 36 -0.60 -6.97 1.51
N LEU A 37 -1.16 -8.18 1.61
CA LEU A 37 -1.96 -8.59 2.76
C LEU A 37 -1.12 -8.71 4.03
N ASP A 38 0.09 -9.27 3.96
CA ASP A 38 1.03 -9.32 5.09
C ASP A 38 1.32 -7.90 5.60
N LEU A 39 1.55 -6.94 4.69
CA LEU A 39 1.75 -5.54 5.07
C LEU A 39 0.49 -4.97 5.75
N TYR A 40 -0.69 -5.19 5.18
CA TYR A 40 -1.95 -4.75 5.79
C TYR A 40 -2.14 -5.34 7.20
N GLU A 41 -1.90 -6.64 7.37
CA GLU A 41 -2.06 -7.34 8.64
C GLU A 41 -1.02 -6.89 9.67
N SER A 42 0.22 -6.62 9.24
CA SER A 42 1.28 -6.08 10.12
C SER A 42 1.00 -4.68 10.66
N LEU A 43 0.09 -3.93 10.01
CA LEU A 43 -0.38 -2.64 10.53
C LEU A 43 -1.39 -2.81 11.66
N GLU A 44 -1.91 -4.01 11.89
CA GLU A 44 -2.89 -4.35 12.94
C GLU A 44 -4.08 -3.39 13.03
N PRO A 45 -4.77 -3.06 11.91
CA PRO A 45 -5.82 -2.05 11.94
C PRO A 45 -7.00 -2.45 12.84
N SER A 46 -7.37 -1.56 13.76
CA SER A 46 -8.54 -1.71 14.63
C SER A 46 -9.71 -0.83 14.21
N GLY A 47 -10.81 -1.46 13.83
CA GLY A 47 -12.03 -0.78 13.40
C GLY A 47 -11.95 -0.18 11.99
N GLY A 48 -13.04 0.46 11.56
CA GLY A 48 -13.19 0.92 10.17
C GLY A 48 -12.20 2.02 9.76
N ALA A 49 -11.89 2.97 10.64
CA ALA A 49 -10.99 4.08 10.33
C ALA A 49 -9.55 3.62 10.12
N GLU A 50 -9.01 2.79 11.02
CA GLU A 50 -7.68 2.21 10.84
C GLU A 50 -7.65 1.25 9.65
N GLY A 51 -8.74 0.50 9.41
CA GLY A 51 -8.87 -0.36 8.23
C GLY A 51 -8.72 0.41 6.92
N MET A 52 -9.39 1.56 6.78
CA MET A 52 -9.26 2.42 5.61
C MET A 52 -7.85 3.02 5.49
N LEU A 53 -7.28 3.49 6.60
CA LEU A 53 -5.93 4.07 6.60
C LEU A 53 -4.88 3.02 6.22
N ALA A 54 -4.98 1.80 6.74
CA ALA A 54 -4.09 0.69 6.41
C ALA A 54 -4.13 0.34 4.92
N THR A 55 -5.33 0.27 4.31
CA THR A 55 -5.46 0.06 2.86
C THR A 55 -4.77 1.18 2.06
N GLN A 56 -4.93 2.44 2.48
CA GLN A 56 -4.25 3.57 1.83
C GLN A 56 -2.73 3.53 2.01
N MET A 57 -2.23 3.08 3.17
CA MET A 57 -0.80 2.92 3.44
C MET A 57 -0.18 1.84 2.53
N VAL A 58 -0.85 0.70 2.37
CA VAL A 58 -0.44 -0.35 1.43
C VAL A 58 -0.36 0.20 0.00
N ALA A 59 -1.42 0.87 -0.46
CA ALA A 59 -1.44 1.48 -1.80
C ALA A 59 -0.31 2.49 -2.00
N THR A 60 -0.08 3.34 -0.99
CA THR A 60 0.97 4.38 -1.02
C THR A 60 2.36 3.73 -1.13
N HIS A 61 2.61 2.66 -0.37
CA HIS A 61 3.87 1.91 -0.42
C HIS A 61 4.12 1.31 -1.80
N TYR A 62 3.16 0.56 -2.33
CA TYR A 62 3.32 -0.10 -3.62
C TYR A 62 3.40 0.88 -4.80
N ALA A 63 2.66 2.00 -4.75
CA ALA A 63 2.79 3.06 -5.72
C ALA A 63 4.20 3.69 -5.69
N ALA A 64 4.76 3.93 -4.49
CA ALA A 64 6.13 4.43 -4.36
C ALA A 64 7.16 3.45 -4.93
N GLN A 65 7.01 2.16 -4.63
CA GLN A 65 7.88 1.11 -5.19
C GLN A 65 7.80 1.04 -6.72
N GLU A 66 6.60 1.19 -7.30
CA GLU A 66 6.44 1.20 -8.75
C GLU A 66 7.09 2.45 -9.38
N CYS A 67 6.98 3.61 -8.75
CA CYS A 67 7.70 4.81 -9.18
C CYS A 67 9.23 4.58 -9.13
N LEU A 68 9.77 3.99 -8.07
CA LEU A 68 11.19 3.65 -7.97
C LEU A 68 11.62 2.66 -9.05
N ARG A 69 10.80 1.62 -9.31
CA ARG A 69 11.06 0.64 -10.38
C ARG A 69 11.10 1.30 -11.76
N ARG A 70 10.16 2.20 -12.06
CA ARG A 70 10.12 2.96 -13.33
C ARG A 70 11.32 3.87 -13.50
N ALA A 71 11.81 4.48 -12.42
CA ALA A 71 13.02 5.30 -12.44
C ALA A 71 14.29 4.48 -12.76
N ALA A 72 14.31 3.21 -12.34
CA ALA A 72 15.42 2.29 -12.52
C ALA A 72 15.49 1.61 -13.91
N LEU A 73 14.49 1.82 -14.78
CA LEU A 73 14.53 1.29 -16.16
C LEU A 73 15.74 1.85 -16.92
N GLN A 74 16.46 0.98 -17.63
CA GLN A 74 17.67 1.35 -18.37
C GLN A 74 17.38 2.35 -19.50
N GLN A 75 16.27 2.14 -20.22
CA GLN A 75 15.84 2.98 -21.34
C GLN A 75 15.00 4.20 -20.92
N GLN A 76 15.05 4.59 -19.65
CA GLN A 76 14.27 5.71 -19.14
C GLN A 76 14.87 7.05 -19.58
N THR A 77 14.02 7.99 -20.00
CA THR A 77 14.46 9.37 -20.29
C THR A 77 14.84 10.09 -19.00
N PHE A 78 15.60 11.18 -19.11
CA PHE A 78 15.96 11.99 -17.95
C PHE A 78 14.70 12.52 -17.23
N GLU A 79 13.76 13.05 -17.99
CA GLU A 79 12.49 13.60 -17.52
C GLU A 79 11.63 12.52 -16.86
N GLY A 80 11.54 11.34 -17.47
CA GLY A 80 10.80 10.20 -16.93
C GLY A 80 11.39 9.68 -15.63
N ARG A 81 12.72 9.62 -15.53
CA ARG A 81 13.43 9.24 -14.31
C ARG A 81 13.20 10.28 -13.21
N LYS A 82 13.38 11.56 -13.51
CA LYS A 82 13.14 12.66 -12.58
C LYS A 82 11.71 12.65 -12.03
N MET A 83 10.71 12.58 -12.91
CA MET A 83 9.30 12.54 -12.52
C MET A 83 9.00 11.35 -11.60
N SER A 84 9.51 10.17 -11.95
CA SER A 84 9.30 8.95 -11.16
C SER A 84 9.93 9.06 -9.77
N LEU A 85 11.15 9.59 -9.65
CA LEU A 85 11.81 9.81 -8.36
C LEU A 85 11.09 10.86 -7.51
N GLU A 86 10.59 11.94 -8.12
CA GLU A 86 9.82 12.97 -7.42
C GLU A 86 8.50 12.43 -6.86
N GLN A 87 7.76 11.63 -7.64
CA GLN A 87 6.53 11.00 -7.16
C GLN A 87 6.81 9.97 -6.06
N ALA A 88 7.84 9.14 -6.21
CA ALA A 88 8.28 8.21 -5.18
C ALA A 88 8.57 8.95 -3.86
N HIS A 89 9.32 10.06 -3.92
CA HIS A 89 9.63 10.87 -2.74
C HIS A 89 8.36 11.40 -2.04
N ARG A 90 7.40 11.93 -2.82
CA ARG A 90 6.12 12.43 -2.27
C ARG A 90 5.32 11.32 -1.59
N LEU A 91 5.24 10.14 -2.21
CA LEU A 91 4.51 9.00 -1.66
C LEU A 91 5.18 8.43 -0.41
N MET A 92 6.51 8.33 -0.38
CA MET A 92 7.23 7.92 0.83
C MET A 92 7.07 8.93 1.97
N ALA A 93 7.07 10.23 1.67
CA ALA A 93 6.78 11.27 2.66
C ALA A 93 5.33 11.19 3.16
N LEU A 94 4.36 10.88 2.28
CA LEU A 94 2.97 10.63 2.66
C LEU A 94 2.85 9.41 3.58
N TYR A 95 3.55 8.31 3.27
CA TYR A 95 3.56 7.10 4.10
C TYR A 95 4.02 7.40 5.53
N ILE A 96 5.08 8.19 5.71
CA ILE A 96 5.55 8.61 7.03
C ILE A 96 4.47 9.42 7.77
N LYS A 97 3.75 10.31 7.08
CA LYS A 97 2.64 11.09 7.67
C LYS A 97 1.46 10.19 8.06
N GLN A 98 1.14 9.18 7.25
CA GLN A 98 0.09 8.20 7.56
C GLN A 98 0.47 7.36 8.79
N LEU A 99 1.73 6.93 8.90
CA LEU A 99 2.23 6.23 10.07
C LEU A 99 2.09 7.08 11.34
N ALA A 100 2.53 8.34 11.30
CA ALA A 100 2.36 9.27 12.42
C ALA A 100 0.88 9.53 12.77
N ALA A 101 -0.02 9.55 11.77
CA ALA A 101 -1.45 9.70 11.99
C ALA A 101 -2.05 8.46 12.68
N LEU A 102 -1.63 7.25 12.29
CA LEU A 102 -2.03 5.99 12.92
C LEU A 102 -1.58 5.95 14.39
N ASP A 103 -0.31 6.25 14.65
CA ASP A 103 0.23 6.30 16.02
C ASP A 103 -0.50 7.30 16.90
N LYS A 104 -0.80 8.50 16.36
CA LYS A 104 -1.59 9.52 17.06
C LYS A 104 -3.01 9.06 17.35
N HIS A 105 -3.68 8.41 16.39
CA HIS A 105 -5.03 7.86 16.59
C HIS A 105 -5.05 6.84 17.74
N ARG A 106 -4.08 5.93 17.76
CA ARG A 106 -3.92 4.90 18.80
C ARG A 106 -3.60 5.49 20.17
N GLY A 107 -2.68 6.47 20.22
CA GLY A 107 -2.37 7.18 21.46
C GLY A 107 -3.56 7.96 22.04
N ASN A 108 -4.43 8.50 21.20
CA ASN A 108 -5.68 9.14 21.64
C ASN A 108 -6.71 8.12 22.15
N ASN A 109 -6.80 6.94 21.55
CA ASN A 109 -7.68 5.88 22.01
C ASN A 109 -7.24 5.35 23.38
N HIS A 110 -5.93 5.17 23.61
CA HIS A 110 -5.40 4.73 24.90
C HIS A 110 -5.67 5.71 26.05
N ARG A 111 -5.82 7.01 25.78
CA ARG A 111 -6.13 8.05 26.79
C ARG A 111 -7.63 8.18 27.10
N ARG A 112 -8.50 7.58 26.28
CA ARG A 112 -9.97 7.65 26.42
C ARG A 112 -10.57 6.44 27.13
N VAL A 113 -9.75 5.42 27.42
CA VAL A 113 -10.07 4.26 28.28
C VAL A 113 -9.64 4.58 29.70
#